data_AF-A0A9P8JFR2-F1
#
_entry.id   AF-A0A9P8JFR2-F1
#
_cell.length_a   1.000
_cell.length_b   1.000
_cell.length_c   1.000
_cell.angle_alpha   90.00
_cell.angle_beta   90.00
_cell.angle_gamma   90.00
#
_symmetry.space_group_name_H-M   'P 1'
#
loop_
_entity.id
_entity.type
_entity.pdbx_description
1 polymer ?
#
loop_
_entity_poly.entity_id
_entity_poly.type
_entity_poly.pdbx_seq_one_letter_code
_entity_poly.pdbx_strand_id
1 'polypeptide(L)'
;EGAQVFRYYNAEKTPTETPMMNPVEFLANNHMMSSGKEEKDLLETFATIFHHIDPATFHEVFQAEIPHLYEMIFDHPALLHIAQFLLASEATSPAFCGMMLQFLMGRLEEVGTSDVQKSSVLLRLFKLSFMAVTLFSAQNEQVLLPHVTKLITRSIELSVTAEDPTNYFLLLRSLFRSIGGGRFENLYKEILPLLEMLLEVLNNLLTSARKPQDRDLFVELSLTVPARLSHLLPHLSYLMRPLVVALRAGSELIAQGLRTLELCVDNLTADYLDPIMAPVIDELMAALWDHLKPQPYSHFHAHTTMRILGKLGGRNRKFLTSPPALEYKPYADDEASYDIKLIGSMKDRAFPARLGIDVAIDKLREQPKAAAAKKSDAFHKQQALNLVKAQIKLLVGYDNLP
;
A
#
# COMPACT_ATOMS: atom_id res chain seq x y z
N GLU A 1 -33.02 1.37 19.39
CA GLU A 1 -34.08 2.20 18.75
C GLU A 1 -33.60 3.22 17.74
N GLY A 2 -33.02 4.38 18.12
CA GLY A 2 -32.73 5.47 17.17
C GLY A 2 -31.88 5.06 15.96
N ALA A 3 -30.80 4.30 16.17
CA ALA A 3 -29.98 3.76 15.09
C ALA A 3 -30.69 2.68 14.25
N GLN A 4 -31.66 1.96 14.81
CA GLN A 4 -32.38 0.89 14.11
C GLN A 4 -33.36 1.42 13.06
N VAL A 5 -33.86 2.65 13.23
CA VAL A 5 -34.77 3.30 12.26
C VAL A 5 -34.09 3.48 10.89
N PHE A 6 -32.77 3.62 10.84
CA PHE A 6 -32.04 3.77 9.59
C PHE A 6 -32.04 2.50 8.71
N ARG A 7 -32.40 1.33 9.27
CA ARG A 7 -32.53 0.08 8.50
C ARG A 7 -33.57 0.19 7.37
N TYR A 8 -34.56 1.08 7.48
CA TYR A 8 -35.56 1.28 6.42
C TYR A 8 -34.98 1.88 5.13
N TYR A 9 -33.80 2.53 5.19
CA TYR A 9 -33.09 3.04 3.99
C TYR A 9 -32.34 1.96 3.19
N ASN A 10 -32.20 0.74 3.72
CA ASN A 10 -31.55 -0.37 3.02
C ASN A 10 -32.44 -1.04 1.96
N ALA A 11 -33.74 -0.74 1.90
CA ALA A 11 -34.70 -1.50 1.10
C ALA A 11 -34.52 -1.37 -0.43
N GLU A 12 -33.66 -0.48 -0.94
CA GLU A 12 -33.63 -0.12 -2.38
C GLU A 12 -32.32 -0.38 -3.15
N LYS A 13 -31.30 -1.08 -2.61
CA LYS A 13 -30.00 -1.21 -3.31
C LYS A 13 -29.72 -2.61 -3.88
N THR A 14 -29.83 -2.74 -5.20
CA THR A 14 -29.24 -3.83 -6.01
C THR A 14 -27.71 -3.76 -5.99
N PRO A 15 -26.99 -4.88 -5.81
CA PRO A 15 -25.53 -4.88 -5.82
C PRO A 15 -24.98 -4.70 -7.24
N THR A 16 -24.18 -3.66 -7.47
CA THR A 16 -23.41 -3.46 -8.71
C THR A 16 -22.00 -4.04 -8.58
N GLU A 17 -21.58 -4.80 -9.59
CA GLU A 17 -20.32 -5.53 -9.63
C GLU A 17 -19.08 -4.65 -9.87
N THR A 18 -18.00 -4.97 -9.13
CA THR A 18 -16.54 -4.77 -9.42
C THR A 18 -15.95 -3.36 -9.49
N PRO A 19 -14.79 -3.12 -8.83
CA PRO A 19 -13.47 -3.51 -9.34
C PRO A 19 -12.54 -4.21 -8.32
N MET A 20 -11.54 -4.92 -8.85
CA MET A 20 -10.44 -5.57 -8.11
C MET A 20 -9.48 -4.54 -7.49
N MET A 21 -9.83 -4.02 -6.32
CA MET A 21 -8.88 -3.66 -5.26
C MET A 21 -8.84 -4.83 -4.28
N ASN A 22 -7.93 -4.84 -3.29
CA ASN A 22 -8.06 -5.78 -2.19
C ASN A 22 -9.50 -5.63 -1.63
N PRO A 23 -10.34 -6.69 -1.56
CA PRO A 23 -11.77 -6.56 -1.25
C PRO A 23 -12.03 -5.72 -0.01
N VAL A 24 -11.12 -5.84 0.96
CA VAL A 24 -11.08 -5.09 2.21
C VAL A 24 -10.78 -3.60 2.01
N GLU A 25 -9.84 -3.21 1.14
CA GLU A 25 -9.60 -1.79 0.82
C GLU A 25 -10.73 -1.17 0.01
N PHE A 26 -11.34 -1.96 -0.88
CA PHE A 26 -12.46 -1.52 -1.71
C PHE A 26 -13.70 -1.27 -0.85
N LEU A 27 -14.14 -2.24 -0.05
CA LEU A 27 -15.25 -2.08 0.92
C LEU A 27 -14.88 -1.02 1.98
N ALA A 28 -13.59 -1.00 2.35
CA ALA A 28 -12.78 0.02 3.02
C ALA A 28 -13.03 1.47 2.60
N ASN A 29 -13.35 1.70 1.33
CA ASN A 29 -13.51 3.03 0.74
C ASN A 29 -14.94 3.25 0.20
N ASN A 30 -15.57 2.24 -0.42
CA ASN A 30 -16.78 2.37 -1.22
C ASN A 30 -18.09 2.47 -0.41
N HIS A 31 -18.16 1.93 0.81
CA HIS A 31 -19.38 2.01 1.64
C HIS A 31 -19.73 3.44 2.13
N MET A 32 -18.79 4.39 2.11
CA MET A 32 -19.09 5.81 2.35
C MET A 32 -19.70 6.53 1.14
N MET A 33 -19.67 5.93 -0.05
CA MET A 33 -20.21 6.53 -1.27
C MET A 33 -21.63 6.03 -1.60
N SER A 34 -22.16 5.10 -0.80
CA SER A 34 -23.41 4.41 -1.08
C SER A 34 -24.61 4.95 -0.27
N SER A 35 -24.45 5.89 0.65
CA SER A 35 -25.57 6.50 1.39
C SER A 35 -26.21 7.63 0.57
N GLY A 36 -27.54 7.72 0.60
CA GLY A 36 -28.24 8.83 -0.04
C GLY A 36 -27.92 10.14 0.70
N LYS A 37 -27.90 11.28 -0.01
CA LYS A 37 -27.62 12.58 0.64
C LYS A 37 -28.56 12.84 1.82
N GLU A 38 -29.84 12.52 1.66
CA GLU A 38 -30.88 12.66 2.70
C GLU A 38 -30.60 11.79 3.93
N GLU A 39 -30.24 10.52 3.72
CA GLU A 39 -29.90 9.57 4.78
C GLU A 39 -28.69 10.07 5.59
N LYS A 40 -27.67 10.62 4.91
CA LYS A 40 -26.50 11.22 5.56
C LYS A 40 -26.86 12.43 6.40
N ASP A 41 -27.70 13.33 5.87
CA ASP A 41 -28.15 14.53 6.60
C ASP A 41 -28.95 14.14 7.87
N LEU A 42 -29.75 13.07 7.82
CA LEU A 42 -30.46 12.53 8.98
C LEU A 42 -29.54 11.87 10.00
N LEU A 43 -28.54 11.11 9.55
CA LEU A 43 -27.51 10.52 10.44
C LEU A 43 -26.70 11.62 11.15
N GLU A 44 -26.36 12.70 10.46
CA GLU A 44 -25.71 13.87 11.05
C GLU A 44 -26.64 14.56 12.07
N THR A 45 -27.92 14.77 11.72
CA THR A 45 -28.91 15.33 12.65
C THR A 45 -29.06 14.46 13.90
N PHE A 46 -29.14 13.14 13.75
CA PHE A 46 -29.17 12.21 14.87
C PHE A 46 -27.92 12.33 15.75
N ALA A 47 -26.73 12.41 15.13
CA ALA A 47 -25.48 12.54 15.86
C ALA A 47 -25.38 13.89 16.61
N THR A 48 -25.93 14.98 16.07
CA THR A 48 -25.94 16.30 16.75
C THR A 48 -26.72 16.31 18.07
N ILE A 49 -27.69 15.41 18.26
CA ILE A 49 -28.43 15.30 19.52
C ILE A 49 -27.47 14.97 20.67
N PHE A 50 -26.48 14.10 20.42
CA PHE A 50 -25.52 13.67 21.44
C PHE A 50 -24.52 14.76 21.83
N HIS A 51 -24.35 15.82 21.03
CA HIS A 51 -23.54 16.99 21.43
C HIS A 51 -24.17 17.81 22.56
N HIS A 52 -25.48 17.67 22.78
CA HIS A 52 -26.21 18.42 23.80
C HIS A 52 -26.38 17.63 25.10
N ILE A 53 -25.90 16.40 25.15
CA ILE A 53 -25.91 15.54 26.34
C ILE A 53 -24.67 15.87 27.17
N ASP A 54 -24.78 15.81 28.49
CA ASP A 54 -23.63 16.03 29.37
C ASP A 54 -22.55 14.93 29.14
N PRO A 55 -21.25 15.26 29.32
CA PRO A 55 -20.18 14.32 28.99
C PRO A 55 -20.21 12.99 29.78
N ALA A 56 -20.73 12.99 31.01
CA ALA A 56 -20.77 11.79 31.84
C ALA A 56 -21.83 10.80 31.31
N THR A 57 -23.03 11.30 31.04
CA THR A 57 -24.11 10.51 30.42
C THR A 57 -23.70 10.06 29.02
N PHE A 58 -23.05 10.92 28.22
CA PHE A 58 -22.54 10.55 26.91
C PHE A 58 -21.58 9.36 26.99
N HIS A 59 -20.63 9.39 27.94
CA HIS A 59 -19.68 8.30 28.13
C HIS A 59 -20.38 7.00 28.53
N GLU A 60 -21.28 7.03 29.51
CA GLU A 60 -22.00 5.83 29.95
C GLU A 60 -22.83 5.19 28.83
N VAL A 61 -23.56 6.01 28.06
CA VAL A 61 -24.38 5.56 26.94
C VAL A 61 -23.52 4.90 25.86
N PHE A 62 -22.49 5.59 25.36
CA PHE A 62 -21.71 5.04 24.26
C PHE A 62 -20.81 3.88 24.68
N GLN A 63 -20.36 3.82 25.93
CA GLN A 63 -19.63 2.66 26.43
C GLN A 63 -20.49 1.38 26.35
N ALA A 64 -21.79 1.47 26.63
CA ALA A 64 -22.71 0.34 26.52
C ALA A 64 -23.15 0.06 25.08
N GLU A 65 -23.32 1.11 24.26
CA GLU A 65 -23.92 0.99 22.92
C GLU A 65 -22.91 0.76 21.79
N ILE A 66 -21.61 1.02 21.95
CA ILE A 66 -20.60 0.75 20.90
C ILE A 66 -20.63 -0.70 20.39
N PRO A 67 -20.70 -1.74 21.25
CA PRO A 67 -20.86 -3.11 20.78
C PRO A 67 -22.12 -3.33 19.95
N HIS A 68 -23.24 -2.73 20.34
CA HIS A 68 -24.49 -2.84 19.60
C HIS A 68 -24.43 -2.11 18.26
N LEU A 69 -23.83 -0.91 18.24
CA LEU A 69 -23.58 -0.15 17.02
C LEU A 69 -22.68 -0.92 16.04
N TYR A 70 -21.66 -1.61 16.54
CA TYR A 70 -20.80 -2.47 15.74
C TYR A 70 -21.57 -3.59 15.04
N GLU A 71 -22.43 -4.31 15.76
CA GLU A 71 -23.27 -5.36 15.17
C GLU A 71 -24.24 -4.78 14.10
N MET A 72 -24.83 -3.61 14.37
CA MET A 72 -25.74 -2.97 13.41
C MET A 72 -25.04 -2.46 12.14
N ILE A 73 -23.75 -2.13 12.18
CA ILE A 73 -22.99 -1.68 11.01
C ILE A 73 -22.90 -2.78 9.94
N PHE A 74 -22.93 -4.05 10.32
CA PHE A 74 -22.95 -5.17 9.36
C PHE A 74 -24.23 -5.19 8.52
N ASP A 75 -25.37 -4.93 9.15
CA ASP A 75 -26.65 -4.82 8.44
C ASP A 75 -26.72 -3.52 7.65
N HIS A 76 -26.23 -2.42 8.24
CA HIS A 76 -26.37 -1.07 7.68
C HIS A 76 -25.07 -0.26 7.78
N PRO A 77 -24.20 -0.36 6.76
CA PRO A 77 -22.89 0.28 6.77
C PRO A 77 -22.90 1.81 6.89
N ALA A 78 -24.01 2.48 6.55
CA ALA A 78 -24.11 3.94 6.66
C ALA A 78 -24.05 4.43 8.11
N LEU A 79 -24.33 3.58 9.11
CA LEU A 79 -24.19 3.91 10.54
C LEU A 79 -22.76 4.32 10.93
N LEU A 80 -21.75 3.94 10.14
CA LEU A 80 -20.38 4.44 10.32
C LEU A 80 -20.29 5.97 10.27
N HIS A 81 -21.22 6.65 9.58
CA HIS A 81 -21.27 8.11 9.58
C HIS A 81 -21.57 8.70 10.96
N ILE A 82 -22.29 8.00 11.83
CA ILE A 82 -22.52 8.45 13.21
C ILE A 82 -21.17 8.50 13.95
N ALA A 83 -20.40 7.40 13.89
CA ALA A 83 -19.08 7.35 14.50
C ALA A 83 -18.13 8.40 13.90
N GLN A 84 -18.16 8.57 12.57
CA GLN A 84 -17.37 9.61 11.89
C GLN A 84 -17.72 11.02 12.39
N PHE A 85 -19.00 11.33 12.54
CA PHE A 85 -19.45 12.66 12.97
C PHE A 85 -19.06 12.95 14.42
N LEU A 86 -19.25 11.98 15.33
CA LEU A 86 -18.84 12.10 16.74
C LEU A 86 -17.32 12.25 16.90
N LEU A 87 -16.53 11.59 16.05
CA LEU A 87 -15.07 11.70 15.99
C LEU A 87 -14.59 13.00 15.32
N ALA A 88 -15.43 13.64 14.50
CA ALA A 88 -15.11 14.90 13.83
C ALA A 88 -15.46 16.15 14.67
N SER A 89 -16.02 15.96 15.86
CA SER A 89 -16.40 17.02 16.78
C SER A 89 -15.45 17.08 17.98
N GLU A 90 -14.83 18.23 18.20
CA GLU A 90 -13.82 18.43 19.26
C GLU A 90 -14.38 18.12 20.66
N ALA A 91 -15.66 18.41 20.90
CA ALA A 91 -16.29 18.23 22.21
C ALA A 91 -16.47 16.76 22.60
N THR A 92 -16.80 15.88 21.64
CA THR A 92 -17.09 14.46 21.89
C THR A 92 -15.95 13.53 21.49
N SER A 93 -15.07 13.98 20.58
CA SER A 93 -14.04 13.15 19.98
C SER A 93 -13.15 12.45 21.02
N PRO A 94 -12.57 13.13 22.03
CA PRO A 94 -11.65 12.46 22.97
C PRO A 94 -12.32 11.30 23.73
N ALA A 95 -13.53 11.52 24.23
CA ALA A 95 -14.30 10.51 24.96
C ALA A 95 -14.69 9.34 24.04
N PHE A 96 -15.30 9.64 22.89
CA PHE A 96 -15.77 8.63 21.96
C PHE A 96 -14.60 7.83 21.34
N CYS A 97 -13.51 8.49 20.97
CA CYS A 97 -12.31 7.84 20.44
C CYS A 97 -11.69 6.88 21.47
N GLY A 98 -11.66 7.24 22.75
CA GLY A 98 -11.15 6.38 23.81
C GLY A 98 -11.96 5.11 23.98
N MET A 99 -13.29 5.24 24.10
CA MET A 99 -14.19 4.09 24.19
C MET A 99 -14.12 3.21 22.95
N MET A 100 -14.05 3.81 21.75
CA MET A 100 -13.93 3.09 20.49
C MET A 100 -12.61 2.33 20.40
N LEU A 101 -11.47 2.96 20.72
CA LEU A 101 -10.17 2.29 20.70
C LEU A 101 -10.11 1.15 21.73
N GLN A 102 -10.69 1.32 22.92
CA GLN A 102 -10.77 0.25 23.91
C GLN A 102 -11.58 -0.95 23.38
N PHE A 103 -12.73 -0.71 22.76
CA PHE A 103 -13.54 -1.75 22.12
C PHE A 103 -12.78 -2.46 21.00
N LEU A 104 -12.17 -1.69 20.10
CA LEU A 104 -11.43 -2.21 18.94
C LEU A 104 -10.19 -3.02 19.35
N MET A 105 -9.48 -2.60 20.40
CA MET A 105 -8.34 -3.35 20.95
C MET A 105 -8.76 -4.70 21.52
N GLY A 106 -9.99 -4.82 22.05
CA GLY A 106 -10.57 -6.10 22.46
C GLY A 106 -10.86 -7.07 21.31
N ARG A 107 -10.95 -6.57 20.07
CA ARG A 107 -11.22 -7.34 18.85
C ARG A 107 -10.07 -7.35 17.86
N LEU A 108 -8.85 -6.98 18.29
CA LEU A 108 -7.68 -6.93 17.40
C LEU A 108 -7.36 -8.29 16.76
N GLU A 109 -7.64 -9.40 17.45
CA GLU A 109 -7.47 -10.76 16.92
C GLU A 109 -8.43 -11.09 15.77
N GLU A 110 -9.57 -10.38 15.69
CA GLU A 110 -10.57 -10.60 14.65
C GLU A 110 -10.24 -9.86 13.34
N VAL A 111 -9.23 -8.98 13.34
CA VAL A 111 -8.79 -8.23 12.15
C VAL A 111 -8.18 -9.15 11.09
N GLY A 112 -7.46 -10.20 11.50
CA GLY A 112 -6.81 -11.16 10.61
C GLY A 112 -7.72 -12.27 10.07
N THR A 113 -9.04 -12.14 10.24
CA THR A 113 -10.02 -13.12 9.76
C THR A 113 -10.16 -13.09 8.23
N SER A 114 -10.52 -14.22 7.64
CA SER A 114 -10.86 -14.30 6.20
C SER A 114 -12.24 -13.71 5.86
N ASP A 115 -13.05 -13.36 6.87
CA ASP A 115 -14.31 -12.64 6.69
C ASP A 115 -14.03 -11.20 6.25
N VAL A 116 -14.26 -10.96 4.96
CA VAL A 116 -14.03 -9.68 4.30
C VAL A 116 -14.91 -8.57 4.87
N GLN A 117 -16.17 -8.86 5.23
CA GLN A 117 -17.06 -7.83 5.77
C GLN A 117 -16.61 -7.42 7.18
N LYS A 118 -16.31 -8.41 8.02
CA LYS A 118 -15.84 -8.21 9.38
C LYS A 118 -14.53 -7.44 9.46
N SER A 119 -13.52 -7.90 8.73
CA SER A 119 -12.21 -7.22 8.64
C SER A 119 -12.34 -5.80 8.08
N SER A 120 -13.17 -5.59 7.05
CA SER A 120 -13.44 -4.27 6.47
C SER A 120 -14.05 -3.30 7.49
N VAL A 121 -15.06 -3.71 8.26
CA VAL A 121 -15.69 -2.85 9.29
C VAL A 121 -14.69 -2.50 10.40
N LEU A 122 -13.94 -3.48 10.91
CA LEU A 122 -12.93 -3.24 11.95
C LEU A 122 -11.85 -2.26 11.47
N LEU A 123 -11.29 -2.48 10.28
CA LEU A 123 -10.27 -1.60 9.70
C LEU A 123 -10.80 -0.19 9.47
N ARG A 124 -12.07 -0.04 9.08
CA ARG A 124 -12.73 1.26 8.90
C ARG A 124 -12.87 2.00 10.23
N LEU A 125 -13.32 1.33 11.29
CA LEU A 125 -13.45 1.92 12.62
C LEU A 125 -12.08 2.35 13.17
N PHE A 126 -11.06 1.51 13.06
CA PHE A 126 -9.68 1.90 13.41
C PHE A 126 -9.20 3.11 12.61
N LYS A 127 -9.42 3.12 11.29
CA LYS A 127 -9.06 4.24 10.41
C LYS A 127 -9.76 5.53 10.83
N LEU A 128 -11.05 5.50 11.16
CA LEU A 128 -11.79 6.65 11.67
C LEU A 128 -11.18 7.16 12.99
N SER A 129 -10.91 6.26 13.94
CA SER A 129 -10.26 6.62 15.20
C SER A 129 -8.87 7.24 14.99
N PHE A 130 -8.04 6.70 14.10
CA PHE A 130 -6.72 7.26 13.80
C PHE A 130 -6.81 8.62 13.08
N MET A 131 -7.76 8.79 12.16
CA MET A 131 -8.01 10.08 11.53
C MET A 131 -8.44 11.15 12.54
N ALA A 132 -9.23 10.78 13.55
CA ALA A 132 -9.59 11.68 14.64
C ALA A 132 -8.37 12.14 15.43
N VAL A 133 -7.38 11.26 15.64
CA VAL A 133 -6.11 11.62 16.29
C VAL A 133 -5.34 12.66 15.48
N THR A 134 -5.32 12.56 14.15
CA THR A 134 -4.73 13.59 13.28
C THR A 134 -5.51 14.90 13.34
N LEU A 135 -6.84 14.82 13.37
CA LEU A 135 -7.72 16.00 13.35
C LEU A 135 -7.62 16.82 14.64
N PHE A 136 -7.57 16.16 15.80
CA PHE A 136 -7.52 16.79 17.12
C PHE A 136 -6.29 16.32 17.92
N SER A 137 -5.10 16.55 17.38
CA SER A 137 -3.84 16.01 17.92
C SER A 137 -3.59 16.35 19.40
N ALA A 138 -3.96 17.55 19.85
CA ALA A 138 -3.70 18.01 21.22
C ALA A 138 -4.41 17.15 22.29
N GLN A 139 -5.63 16.70 22.00
CA GLN A 139 -6.46 15.96 22.97
C GLN A 139 -6.39 14.45 22.70
N ASN A 140 -6.48 14.04 21.44
CA ASN A 140 -6.58 12.64 21.06
C ASN A 140 -5.24 11.90 21.06
N GLU A 141 -4.09 12.59 21.05
CA GLU A 141 -2.78 11.92 21.19
C GLU A 141 -2.72 11.10 22.49
N GLN A 142 -3.19 11.67 23.60
CA GLN A 142 -3.21 11.01 24.91
C GLN A 142 -4.12 9.79 24.95
N VAL A 143 -5.17 9.79 24.11
CA VAL A 143 -6.13 8.70 24.00
C VAL A 143 -5.54 7.51 23.24
N LEU A 144 -4.75 7.75 22.19
CA LEU A 144 -4.09 6.70 21.41
C LEU A 144 -2.84 6.14 22.10
N LEU A 145 -2.13 7.00 22.85
CA LEU A 145 -0.85 6.69 23.50
C LEU A 145 -0.81 5.34 24.25
N PRO A 146 -1.76 4.98 25.14
CA PRO A 146 -1.71 3.71 25.87
C PRO A 146 -1.89 2.47 24.98
N HIS A 147 -2.36 2.63 23.75
CA HIS A 147 -2.66 1.53 22.84
C HIS A 147 -1.60 1.35 21.75
N VAL A 148 -0.84 2.39 21.38
CA VAL A 148 0.00 2.39 20.17
C VAL A 148 1.03 1.27 20.13
N THR A 149 1.79 1.07 21.22
CA THR A 149 2.84 0.05 21.31
C THR A 149 2.25 -1.34 21.18
N LYS A 150 1.18 -1.62 21.93
CA LYS A 150 0.47 -2.91 21.90
C LYS A 150 -0.16 -3.18 20.53
N LEU A 151 -0.74 -2.15 19.90
CA LEU A 151 -1.34 -2.27 18.57
C LEU A 151 -0.28 -2.67 17.54
N ILE A 152 0.88 -2.03 17.57
CA ILE A 152 1.99 -2.33 16.65
C ILE A 152 2.53 -3.74 16.87
N THR A 153 2.95 -4.07 18.09
CA THR A 153 3.58 -5.37 18.40
C THR A 153 2.60 -6.51 18.15
N ARG A 154 1.36 -6.40 18.65
CA ARG A 154 0.36 -7.45 18.52
C ARG A 154 -0.10 -7.65 17.08
N SER A 155 -0.16 -6.59 16.26
CA SER A 155 -0.48 -6.73 14.83
C SER A 155 0.59 -7.55 14.10
N ILE A 156 1.86 -7.34 14.43
CA ILE A 156 2.97 -8.12 13.83
C ILE A 156 2.92 -9.57 14.31
N GLU A 157 2.76 -9.80 15.61
CA GLU A 157 2.63 -11.15 16.18
C GLU A 157 1.46 -11.93 15.54
N LEU A 158 0.28 -11.32 15.48
CA LEU A 158 -0.92 -11.96 14.94
C LEU A 158 -0.82 -12.19 13.43
N SER A 159 -0.08 -11.36 12.70
CA SER A 159 0.13 -11.55 11.26
C SER A 159 0.78 -12.89 10.90
N VAL A 160 1.52 -13.50 11.82
CA VAL A 160 2.18 -14.81 11.59
C VAL A 160 1.17 -15.96 11.55
N THR A 161 0.09 -15.88 12.32
CA THR A 161 -0.90 -16.96 12.50
C THR A 161 -2.26 -16.66 11.89
N ALA A 162 -2.47 -15.46 11.35
CA ALA A 162 -3.73 -15.02 10.77
C ALA A 162 -4.12 -15.79 9.51
N GLU A 163 -5.43 -15.90 9.27
CA GLU A 163 -5.95 -16.43 8.01
C GLU A 163 -5.67 -15.47 6.84
N ASP A 164 -5.85 -14.17 7.06
CA ASP A 164 -5.42 -13.11 6.15
C ASP A 164 -4.49 -12.10 6.86
N PRO A 165 -3.16 -12.35 6.83
CA PRO A 165 -2.15 -11.47 7.42
C PRO A 165 -2.17 -10.04 6.89
N THR A 166 -2.64 -9.85 5.65
CA THR A 166 -2.63 -8.57 4.94
C THR A 166 -3.38 -7.49 5.74
N ASN A 167 -4.45 -7.87 6.42
CA ASN A 167 -5.31 -6.95 7.17
C ASN A 167 -4.55 -6.24 8.31
N TYR A 168 -3.62 -6.91 8.99
CA TYR A 168 -2.78 -6.28 10.00
C TYR A 168 -1.84 -5.23 9.41
N PHE A 169 -1.28 -5.49 8.23
CA PHE A 169 -0.42 -4.53 7.55
C PHE A 169 -1.20 -3.34 7.00
N LEU A 170 -2.45 -3.54 6.57
CA LEU A 170 -3.37 -2.45 6.22
C LEU A 170 -3.73 -1.58 7.43
N LEU A 171 -3.93 -2.21 8.60
CA LEU A 171 -4.15 -1.50 9.87
C LEU A 171 -2.94 -0.63 10.23
N LEU A 172 -1.74 -1.21 10.21
CA LEU A 172 -0.49 -0.49 10.48
C LEU A 172 -0.27 0.64 9.48
N ARG A 173 -0.59 0.44 8.20
CA ARG A 173 -0.48 1.49 7.18
C ARG A 173 -1.40 2.66 7.50
N SER A 174 -2.64 2.36 7.91
CA SER A 174 -3.57 3.40 8.33
C SER A 174 -3.05 4.17 9.55
N LEU A 175 -2.50 3.47 10.55
CA LEU A 175 -1.92 4.09 11.73
C LEU A 175 -0.75 5.00 11.35
N PHE A 176 0.25 4.47 10.64
CA PHE A 176 1.46 5.19 10.26
C PHE A 176 1.17 6.41 9.39
N ARG A 177 0.24 6.31 8.45
CA ARG A 177 -0.19 7.45 7.65
C ARG A 177 -0.87 8.54 8.48
N SER A 178 -1.69 8.16 9.46
CA SER A 178 -2.37 9.11 10.35
C SER A 178 -1.40 9.85 11.27
N ILE A 179 -0.37 9.17 11.77
CA ILE A 179 0.56 9.79 12.73
C ILE A 179 1.81 10.40 12.07
N GLY A 180 2.29 9.88 10.94
CA GLY A 180 3.54 10.30 10.30
C GLY A 180 3.57 11.74 9.75
N GLY A 181 2.40 12.37 9.57
CA GLY A 181 2.29 13.77 9.13
C GLY A 181 2.08 14.78 10.27
N GLY A 182 1.83 14.32 11.50
CA GLY A 182 1.47 15.18 12.62
C GLY A 182 2.65 15.58 13.50
N ARG A 183 2.42 16.56 14.36
CA ARG A 183 3.36 17.00 15.40
C ARG A 183 3.12 16.22 16.70
N PHE A 184 3.32 14.90 16.65
CA PHE A 184 3.20 14.05 17.84
C PHE A 184 4.55 13.92 18.52
N GLU A 185 4.62 14.15 19.83
CA GLU A 185 5.87 14.01 20.57
C GLU A 185 5.90 12.73 21.40
N ASN A 186 4.78 12.38 22.03
CA ASN A 186 4.72 11.25 22.94
C ASN A 186 4.58 9.94 22.16
N LEU A 187 3.77 9.93 21.09
CA LEU A 187 3.66 8.74 20.23
C LEU A 187 5.01 8.36 19.61
N TYR A 188 5.80 9.33 19.16
CA TYR A 188 7.12 9.03 18.57
C TYR A 188 8.11 8.49 19.60
N LYS A 189 7.99 8.88 20.89
CA LYS A 189 8.81 8.31 21.96
C LYS A 189 8.46 6.85 22.23
N GLU A 190 7.17 6.50 22.21
CA GLU A 190 6.70 5.12 22.39
C GLU A 190 7.03 4.20 21.21
N ILE A 191 7.05 4.73 19.99
CA ILE A 191 7.37 3.95 18.78
C ILE A 191 8.88 3.74 18.62
N LEU A 192 9.71 4.66 19.13
CA LEU A 192 11.16 4.64 18.92
C LEU A 192 11.83 3.30 19.31
N PRO A 193 11.54 2.67 20.46
CA PRO A 193 12.11 1.36 20.81
C PRO A 193 11.73 0.23 19.84
N LEU A 194 10.63 0.37 19.10
CA LEU A 194 10.16 -0.62 18.13
C LEU A 194 10.73 -0.39 16.72
N LEU A 195 11.37 0.75 16.46
CA LEU A 195 11.75 1.20 15.11
C LEU A 195 12.63 0.19 14.39
N GLU A 196 13.67 -0.31 15.06
CA GLU A 196 14.60 -1.28 14.45
C GLU A 196 13.89 -2.59 14.09
N MET A 197 13.15 -3.16 15.05
CA MET A 197 12.37 -4.38 14.84
C MET A 197 11.37 -4.22 13.69
N LEU A 198 10.67 -3.09 13.62
CA LEU A 198 9.71 -2.80 12.55
C LEU A 198 10.38 -2.81 11.18
N LEU A 199 11.48 -2.08 11.04
CA LEU A 199 12.19 -1.95 9.77
C LEU A 199 12.83 -3.29 9.35
N GLU A 200 13.32 -4.08 10.28
CA GLU A 200 13.87 -5.41 10.01
C GLU A 200 12.77 -6.37 9.52
N VAL A 201 11.65 -6.47 10.25
CA VAL A 201 10.51 -7.33 9.87
C VAL A 201 9.97 -6.93 8.50
N LEU A 202 9.77 -5.64 8.25
CA LEU A 202 9.26 -5.16 6.95
C LEU A 202 10.22 -5.45 5.80
N ASN A 203 11.54 -5.37 6.01
CA ASN A 203 12.52 -5.72 4.98
C ASN A 203 12.54 -7.23 4.67
N ASN A 204 12.38 -8.07 5.69
CA ASN A 204 12.29 -9.53 5.52
C ASN A 204 11.01 -9.89 4.74
N LEU A 205 9.89 -9.26 5.07
CA LEU A 205 8.63 -9.41 4.35
C LEU A 205 8.74 -8.90 2.91
N LEU A 206 9.34 -7.74 2.68
CA LEU A 206 9.58 -7.20 1.34
C LEU A 206 10.42 -8.15 0.47
N THR A 207 11.43 -8.77 1.04
CA THR A 207 12.29 -9.74 0.34
C THR A 207 11.53 -11.02 -0.01
N SER A 208 10.61 -11.43 0.85
CA SER A 208 9.85 -12.69 0.71
C SER A 208 8.57 -12.53 -0.13
N ALA A 209 8.09 -11.29 -0.30
CA ALA A 209 6.83 -10.98 -0.96
C ALA A 209 6.85 -11.34 -2.46
N ARG A 210 5.94 -12.23 -2.85
CA ARG A 210 5.79 -12.70 -4.23
C ARG A 210 4.82 -11.85 -5.04
N LYS A 211 3.78 -11.32 -4.39
CA LYS A 211 2.78 -10.48 -5.05
C LYS A 211 3.27 -9.03 -5.11
N PRO A 212 3.14 -8.34 -6.27
CA PRO A 212 3.51 -6.93 -6.38
C PRO A 212 2.78 -6.03 -5.37
N GLN A 213 1.51 -6.31 -5.09
CA GLN A 213 0.69 -5.53 -4.14
C GLN A 213 1.24 -5.61 -2.71
N ASP A 214 1.65 -6.79 -2.26
CA ASP A 214 2.25 -6.98 -0.93
C ASP A 214 3.60 -6.26 -0.84
N ARG A 215 4.40 -6.33 -1.91
CA ARG A 215 5.68 -5.58 -1.99
C ARG A 215 5.45 -4.07 -1.85
N ASP A 216 4.48 -3.54 -2.60
CA ASP A 216 4.12 -2.12 -2.56
C ASP A 216 3.67 -1.72 -1.14
N LEU A 217 2.86 -2.55 -0.47
CA LEU A 217 2.42 -2.33 0.91
C LEU A 217 3.58 -2.30 1.92
N PHE A 218 4.52 -3.25 1.86
CA PHE A 218 5.67 -3.28 2.77
C PHE A 218 6.66 -2.13 2.53
N VAL A 219 6.80 -1.70 1.28
CA VAL A 219 7.56 -0.49 0.93
C VAL A 219 6.87 0.74 1.51
N GLU A 220 5.55 0.87 1.34
CA GLU A 220 4.78 1.99 1.90
C GLU A 220 4.96 2.06 3.42
N LEU A 221 4.80 0.93 4.11
CA LEU A 221 4.99 0.82 5.55
C LEU A 221 6.40 1.25 5.97
N SER A 222 7.43 0.73 5.29
CA SER A 222 8.83 1.08 5.58
C SER A 222 9.10 2.58 5.43
N LEU A 223 8.57 3.22 4.38
CA LEU A 223 8.78 4.65 4.09
C LEU A 223 7.85 5.59 4.87
N THR A 224 6.89 5.05 5.62
CA THR A 224 5.93 5.83 6.43
C THR A 224 6.07 5.56 7.93
N VAL A 225 7.05 4.74 8.34
CA VAL A 225 7.31 4.49 9.77
C VAL A 225 7.50 5.84 10.49
N PRO A 226 6.68 6.16 11.50
CA PRO A 226 6.70 7.46 12.16
C PRO A 226 7.95 7.62 13.03
N ALA A 227 8.90 8.43 12.57
CA ALA A 227 10.11 8.75 13.30
C ALA A 227 10.60 10.16 12.94
N ARG A 228 11.27 10.82 13.89
CA ARG A 228 12.07 12.02 13.57
C ARG A 228 13.29 11.60 12.75
N LEU A 229 13.68 12.41 11.78
CA LEU A 229 14.85 12.12 10.93
C LEU A 229 16.09 11.80 11.77
N SER A 230 16.33 12.54 12.86
CA SER A 230 17.46 12.31 13.78
C SER A 230 17.49 10.91 14.39
N HIS A 231 16.33 10.35 14.73
CA HIS A 231 16.22 9.00 15.27
C HIS A 231 16.24 7.92 14.19
N LEU A 232 15.92 8.30 12.95
CA LEU A 232 15.93 7.41 11.80
C LEU A 232 17.35 7.19 11.25
N LEU A 233 18.29 8.11 11.50
CA LEU A 233 19.66 8.05 10.96
C LEU A 233 20.37 6.71 11.20
N PRO A 234 20.40 6.16 12.43
CA PRO A 234 21.08 4.88 12.70
C PRO A 234 20.47 3.71 11.91
N HIS A 235 19.21 3.83 11.52
CA HIS A 235 18.43 2.80 10.83
C HIS A 235 18.20 3.11 9.35
N LEU A 236 18.84 4.15 8.81
CA LEU A 236 18.61 4.63 7.45
C LEU A 236 18.99 3.59 6.39
N SER A 237 19.96 2.71 6.68
CA SER A 237 20.34 1.57 5.83
C SER A 237 19.17 0.63 5.53
N TYR A 238 18.26 0.43 6.48
CA TYR A 238 17.06 -0.39 6.29
C TYR A 238 16.08 0.23 5.27
N LEU A 239 16.16 1.53 5.00
CA LEU A 239 15.27 2.20 4.04
C LEU A 239 15.81 2.23 2.61
N MET A 240 17.10 1.97 2.41
CA MET A 240 17.73 2.10 1.09
C MET A 240 17.15 1.13 0.05
N ARG A 241 16.92 -0.13 0.44
CA ARG A 241 16.29 -1.11 -0.45
C ARG A 241 14.81 -0.81 -0.71
N PRO A 242 13.96 -0.52 0.31
CA PRO A 242 12.60 -0.03 0.09
C PRO A 242 12.54 1.20 -0.83
N LEU A 243 13.46 2.15 -0.73
CA LEU A 243 13.53 3.33 -1.59
C LEU A 243 13.71 2.96 -3.07
N VAL A 244 14.65 2.08 -3.38
CA VAL A 244 14.86 1.60 -4.77
C VAL A 244 13.59 0.95 -5.33
N VAL A 245 12.91 0.14 -4.51
CA VAL A 245 11.65 -0.50 -4.93
C VAL A 245 10.55 0.53 -5.13
N ALA A 246 10.42 1.52 -4.23
CA ALA A 246 9.41 2.58 -4.32
C ALA A 246 9.51 3.40 -5.62
N LEU A 247 10.73 3.72 -6.05
CA LEU A 247 10.99 4.47 -7.29
C LEU A 247 10.63 3.67 -8.55
N ARG A 248 10.47 2.35 -8.45
CA ARG A 248 10.04 1.50 -9.56
C ARG A 248 8.57 1.05 -9.45
N ALA A 249 7.85 1.54 -8.44
CA ALA A 249 6.50 1.11 -8.10
C ALA A 249 5.43 2.01 -8.75
N GLY A 250 4.24 2.09 -8.14
CA GLY A 250 3.15 2.97 -8.56
C GLY A 250 3.42 4.45 -8.32
N SER A 251 2.64 5.32 -8.97
CA SER A 251 2.81 6.79 -8.93
C SER A 251 2.91 7.37 -7.52
N GLU A 252 2.06 6.92 -6.58
CA GLU A 252 2.06 7.40 -5.19
C GLU A 252 3.34 7.00 -4.44
N LEU A 253 3.84 5.78 -4.66
CA LEU A 253 5.07 5.30 -4.04
C LEU A 253 6.31 5.98 -4.62
N ILE A 254 6.31 6.27 -5.92
CA ILE A 254 7.36 7.07 -6.55
C ILE A 254 7.41 8.44 -5.88
N ALA A 255 6.26 9.11 -5.73
CA ALA A 255 6.18 10.41 -5.07
C ALA A 255 6.70 10.36 -3.62
N GLN A 256 6.35 9.33 -2.86
CA GLN A 256 6.82 9.15 -1.48
C GLN A 256 8.32 8.85 -1.43
N GLY A 257 8.83 7.95 -2.27
CA GLY A 257 10.25 7.61 -2.34
C GLY A 257 11.11 8.81 -2.72
N LEU A 258 10.68 9.61 -3.70
CA LEU A 258 11.36 10.85 -4.08
C LEU A 258 11.38 11.87 -2.94
N ARG A 259 10.27 12.03 -2.20
CA ARG A 259 10.21 12.93 -1.03
C ARG A 259 11.16 12.48 0.08
N THR A 260 11.19 11.19 0.39
CA THR A 260 12.09 10.63 1.41
C THR A 260 13.55 10.79 1.00
N LEU A 261 13.88 10.54 -0.26
CA LEU A 261 15.23 10.74 -0.77
C LEU A 261 15.64 12.21 -0.77
N GLU A 262 14.75 13.11 -1.20
CA GLU A 262 14.98 14.56 -1.16
C GLU A 262 15.25 15.03 0.28
N LEU A 263 14.48 14.54 1.26
CA LEU A 263 14.70 14.83 2.68
C LEU A 263 16.09 14.38 3.14
N CYS A 264 16.54 13.18 2.74
CA CYS A 264 17.87 12.68 3.10
C CYS A 264 18.98 13.51 2.46
N VAL A 265 18.83 13.88 1.19
CA VAL A 265 19.82 14.70 0.47
C VAL A 265 19.90 16.12 1.03
N ASP A 266 18.78 16.70 1.46
CA ASP A 266 18.73 18.07 2.00
C ASP A 266 19.31 18.19 3.41
N ASN A 267 19.20 17.15 4.23
CA ASN A 267 19.50 17.23 5.66
C ASN A 267 20.76 16.46 6.09
N LEU A 268 21.36 15.64 5.22
CA LEU A 268 22.51 14.82 5.57
C LEU A 268 23.77 15.25 4.82
N THR A 269 24.91 15.13 5.51
CA THR A 269 26.22 15.37 4.91
C THR A 269 26.57 14.25 3.93
N ALA A 270 27.38 14.57 2.92
CA ALA A 270 27.82 13.61 1.92
C ALA A 270 28.56 12.42 2.53
N ASP A 271 29.47 12.69 3.47
CA ASP A 271 30.30 11.68 4.12
C ASP A 271 29.48 10.67 4.94
N TYR A 272 28.29 11.07 5.41
CA TYR A 272 27.37 10.19 6.12
C TYR A 272 26.46 9.41 5.16
N LEU A 273 25.90 10.08 4.15
CA LEU A 273 24.92 9.48 3.26
C LEU A 273 25.54 8.52 2.24
N ASP A 274 26.72 8.83 1.70
CA ASP A 274 27.34 8.05 0.62
C ASP A 274 27.62 6.58 1.03
N PRO A 275 28.20 6.28 2.22
CA PRO A 275 28.38 4.90 2.66
C PRO A 275 27.07 4.11 2.80
N ILE A 276 25.98 4.79 3.18
CA ILE A 276 24.66 4.16 3.37
C ILE A 276 24.02 3.83 2.02
N MET A 277 24.17 4.70 1.01
CA MET A 277 23.65 4.46 -0.34
C MET A 277 24.51 3.50 -1.16
N ALA A 278 25.81 3.40 -0.86
CA ALA A 278 26.77 2.63 -1.66
C ALA A 278 26.32 1.21 -2.06
N PRO A 279 25.68 0.41 -1.19
CA PRO A 279 25.25 -0.94 -1.55
C PRO A 279 24.16 -1.00 -2.63
N VAL A 280 23.39 0.08 -2.82
CA VAL A 280 22.25 0.13 -3.75
C VAL A 280 22.33 1.28 -4.75
N ILE A 281 23.46 1.99 -4.81
CA ILE A 281 23.59 3.26 -5.53
C ILE A 281 23.32 3.10 -7.02
N ASP A 282 23.79 2.01 -7.64
CA ASP A 282 23.61 1.75 -9.06
C ASP A 282 22.13 1.53 -9.40
N GLU A 283 21.42 0.76 -8.58
CA GLU A 283 19.99 0.53 -8.77
C GLU A 283 19.17 1.79 -8.49
N LEU A 284 19.53 2.53 -7.43
CA LEU A 284 18.90 3.79 -7.07
C LEU A 284 19.00 4.80 -8.20
N MET A 285 20.18 4.92 -8.80
CA MET A 285 20.44 5.88 -9.86
C MET A 285 19.80 5.47 -11.18
N ALA A 286 19.82 4.18 -11.52
CA ALA A 286 19.03 3.67 -12.64
C ALA A 286 17.54 4.00 -12.50
N ALA A 287 16.96 3.81 -11.30
CA ALA A 287 15.56 4.16 -11.04
C ALA A 287 15.27 5.66 -11.16
N LEU A 288 16.19 6.52 -10.71
CA LEU A 288 16.06 7.97 -10.88
C LEU A 288 16.12 8.39 -12.35
N TRP A 289 17.02 7.81 -13.14
CA TRP A 289 17.11 8.13 -14.57
C TRP A 289 15.85 7.72 -15.34
N ASP A 290 15.18 6.64 -14.94
CA ASP A 290 13.89 6.22 -15.52
C ASP A 290 12.77 7.26 -15.35
N HIS A 291 12.92 8.23 -14.44
CA HIS A 291 11.96 9.31 -14.24
C HIS A 291 12.27 10.59 -15.02
N LEU A 292 13.45 10.71 -15.63
CA LEU A 292 13.84 11.86 -16.45
C LEU A 292 13.22 11.77 -17.85
N LYS A 293 11.88 11.80 -17.91
CA LYS A 293 11.09 11.68 -19.14
C LYS A 293 10.33 12.97 -19.43
N PRO A 294 10.22 13.39 -20.70
CA PRO A 294 9.38 14.53 -21.09
C PRO A 294 7.88 14.18 -20.99
N GLN A 295 7.03 15.18 -21.20
CA GLN A 295 5.58 14.99 -21.36
C GLN A 295 5.31 13.89 -22.41
N PRO A 296 4.40 12.92 -22.18
CA PRO A 296 3.27 12.90 -21.23
C PRO A 296 3.56 12.36 -19.82
N TYR A 297 4.83 12.12 -19.46
CA TYR A 297 5.18 11.64 -18.12
C TYR A 297 4.89 12.68 -17.02
N SER A 298 4.74 12.24 -15.77
CA SER A 298 4.45 13.14 -14.64
C SER A 298 5.56 14.19 -14.45
N HIS A 299 5.22 15.46 -14.69
CA HIS A 299 6.10 16.60 -14.40
C HIS A 299 6.59 16.60 -12.95
N PHE A 300 5.73 16.20 -12.00
CA PHE A 300 6.09 16.15 -10.59
C PHE A 300 7.26 15.18 -10.35
N HIS A 301 7.22 13.96 -10.91
CA HIS A 301 8.29 12.98 -10.76
C HIS A 301 9.57 13.43 -11.47
N ALA A 302 9.45 13.89 -12.71
CA ALA A 302 10.60 14.29 -13.52
C ALA A 302 11.35 15.48 -12.90
N HIS A 303 10.63 16.54 -12.51
CA HIS A 303 11.25 17.75 -11.95
C HIS A 303 11.82 17.50 -10.55
N THR A 304 11.16 16.69 -9.72
CA THR A 304 11.69 16.32 -8.39
C THR A 304 12.96 15.51 -8.54
N THR A 305 12.99 14.54 -9.45
CA THR A 305 14.19 13.74 -9.74
C THR A 305 15.33 14.62 -10.26
N MET A 306 15.05 15.52 -11.20
CA MET A 306 16.04 16.48 -11.72
C MET A 306 16.63 17.34 -10.60
N ARG A 307 15.79 17.79 -9.66
CA ARG A 307 16.24 18.59 -8.51
C ARG A 307 17.13 17.79 -7.56
N ILE A 308 16.75 16.56 -7.22
CA ILE A 308 17.57 15.66 -6.37
C ILE A 308 18.94 15.44 -7.02
N LEU A 309 18.98 15.11 -8.31
CA LEU A 309 20.22 14.91 -9.05
C LEU A 309 21.07 16.18 -9.13
N GLY A 310 20.43 17.35 -9.21
CA GLY A 310 21.10 18.65 -9.13
C GLY A 310 21.72 18.93 -7.76
N LYS A 311 20.99 18.62 -6.68
CA LYS A 311 21.46 18.75 -5.28
C LYS A 311 22.65 17.82 -4.96
N LEU A 312 22.68 16.63 -5.55
CA LEU A 312 23.83 15.72 -5.45
C LEU A 312 25.09 16.25 -6.15
N GLY A 313 24.96 17.20 -7.08
CA GLY A 313 26.09 17.80 -7.79
C GLY A 313 26.97 16.75 -8.47
N GLY A 314 28.30 16.87 -8.36
CA GLY A 314 29.24 15.91 -8.95
C GLY A 314 29.17 14.48 -8.38
N ARG A 315 28.49 14.27 -7.25
CA ARG A 315 28.29 12.93 -6.66
C ARG A 315 27.38 12.08 -7.51
N ASN A 316 26.49 12.70 -8.31
CA ASN A 316 25.53 12.00 -9.16
C ASN A 316 26.13 11.15 -10.30
N ARG A 317 27.46 11.20 -10.47
CA ARG A 317 28.22 10.45 -11.48
C ARG A 317 29.49 9.80 -10.93
N LYS A 318 29.83 10.05 -9.65
CA LYS A 318 31.09 9.58 -9.04
C LYS A 318 31.11 8.06 -8.84
N PHE A 319 29.94 7.45 -8.70
CA PHE A 319 29.76 6.00 -8.53
C PHE A 319 29.71 5.22 -9.86
N LEU A 320 29.69 5.90 -11.00
CA LEU A 320 29.75 5.29 -12.34
C LEU A 320 31.18 4.81 -12.65
N THR A 321 31.74 3.95 -11.80
CA THR A 321 33.10 3.41 -11.93
C THR A 321 33.11 2.06 -12.64
N SER A 322 32.02 1.31 -12.54
CA SER A 322 31.88 0.00 -13.17
C SER A 322 31.15 0.11 -14.52
N PRO A 323 31.58 -0.64 -15.55
CA PRO A 323 30.81 -0.74 -16.77
C PRO A 323 29.42 -1.33 -16.48
N PRO A 324 28.39 -0.97 -17.26
CA PRO A 324 27.07 -1.58 -17.12
C PRO A 324 27.18 -3.10 -17.25
N ALA A 325 26.34 -3.83 -16.50
CA ALA A 325 26.27 -5.27 -16.59
C ALA A 325 25.95 -5.68 -18.04
N LEU A 326 26.94 -6.24 -18.73
CA LEU A 326 26.76 -6.75 -20.09
C LEU A 326 26.03 -8.08 -20.02
N GLU A 327 25.07 -8.28 -20.92
CA GLU A 327 24.40 -9.56 -21.05
C GLU A 327 25.41 -10.60 -21.56
N TYR A 328 25.81 -11.52 -20.68
CA TYR A 328 26.70 -12.61 -21.04
C TYR A 328 25.89 -13.74 -21.68
N LYS A 329 26.22 -14.08 -22.93
CA LYS A 329 25.71 -15.30 -23.57
C LYS A 329 26.75 -16.42 -23.41
N PRO A 330 26.36 -17.58 -22.83
CA PRO A 330 27.30 -18.68 -22.55
C PRO A 330 27.76 -19.44 -23.80
N TYR A 331 27.12 -19.22 -24.95
CA TYR A 331 27.45 -19.83 -26.23
C TYR A 331 27.69 -18.76 -27.29
N ALA A 332 28.64 -19.03 -28.19
CA ALA A 332 28.94 -18.20 -29.36
C ALA A 332 28.13 -18.62 -30.61
N ASP A 333 27.40 -19.73 -30.52
CA ASP A 333 26.60 -20.29 -31.61
C ASP A 333 25.38 -19.42 -31.91
N ASP A 334 24.89 -19.52 -33.15
CA ASP A 334 23.65 -18.88 -33.57
C ASP A 334 22.46 -19.37 -32.71
N GLU A 335 21.56 -18.46 -32.36
CA GLU A 335 20.35 -18.82 -31.61
C GLU A 335 19.52 -19.87 -32.37
N ALA A 336 18.85 -20.74 -31.62
CA ALA A 336 17.94 -21.73 -32.19
C ALA A 336 16.97 -21.05 -33.17
N SER A 337 16.88 -21.60 -34.38
CA SER A 337 16.08 -21.05 -35.46
C SER A 337 15.33 -22.16 -36.20
N TYR A 338 14.28 -21.77 -36.91
CA TYR A 338 13.54 -22.65 -37.81
C TYR A 338 13.41 -21.99 -39.18
N ASP A 339 13.36 -22.81 -40.22
CA ASP A 339 13.30 -22.32 -41.58
C ASP A 339 11.88 -21.91 -41.97
N ILE A 340 11.76 -20.68 -42.48
CA ILE A 340 10.52 -20.13 -43.03
C ILE A 340 10.70 -19.88 -44.53
N LYS A 341 9.77 -20.38 -45.33
CA LYS A 341 9.66 -20.06 -46.75
C LYS A 341 8.63 -18.96 -46.98
N LEU A 342 9.10 -17.78 -47.37
CA LEU A 342 8.21 -16.67 -47.74
C LEU A 342 7.64 -16.89 -49.14
N ILE A 343 6.37 -16.51 -49.33
CA ILE A 343 5.71 -16.58 -50.64
C ILE A 343 6.51 -15.72 -51.65
N GLY A 344 6.97 -16.34 -52.73
CA GLY A 344 7.81 -15.70 -53.75
C GLY A 344 9.33 -15.89 -53.54
N SER A 345 9.76 -16.48 -52.42
CA SER A 345 11.15 -16.90 -52.23
C SER A 345 11.36 -18.32 -52.73
N MET A 346 12.45 -18.54 -53.47
CA MET A 346 12.94 -19.88 -53.83
C MET A 346 13.82 -20.51 -52.74
N LYS A 347 14.17 -19.75 -51.71
CA LYS A 347 15.04 -20.19 -50.61
C LYS A 347 14.34 -20.06 -49.26
N ASP A 348 14.65 -21.00 -48.38
CA ASP A 348 14.22 -20.96 -47.00
C ASP A 348 15.11 -19.97 -46.23
N ARG A 349 14.54 -19.34 -45.19
CA ARG A 349 15.24 -18.39 -44.35
C ARG A 349 15.12 -18.81 -42.88
N ALA A 350 16.25 -18.95 -42.21
CA ALA A 350 16.31 -19.17 -40.78
C ALA A 350 15.67 -17.99 -40.02
N PHE A 351 14.70 -18.30 -39.17
CA PHE A 351 14.00 -17.35 -38.32
C PHE A 351 14.24 -17.70 -36.83
N PRO A 352 14.63 -16.72 -35.97
CA PRO A 352 14.94 -17.01 -34.57
C PRO A 352 13.72 -17.56 -33.81
N ALA A 353 13.90 -18.69 -33.14
CA ALA A 353 12.86 -19.31 -32.32
C ALA A 353 12.54 -18.49 -31.07
N ARG A 354 13.52 -17.78 -30.53
CA ARG A 354 13.36 -17.01 -29.28
C ARG A 354 12.63 -15.68 -29.45
N LEU A 355 12.34 -15.26 -30.69
CA LEU A 355 11.75 -13.95 -30.95
C LEU A 355 10.39 -13.78 -30.26
N GLY A 356 10.27 -12.75 -29.42
CA GLY A 356 9.02 -12.38 -28.75
C GLY A 356 8.64 -13.23 -27.53
N ILE A 357 9.48 -14.18 -27.10
CA ILE A 357 9.23 -15.00 -25.91
C ILE A 357 9.19 -14.13 -24.64
N ASP A 358 10.15 -13.23 -24.47
CA ASP A 358 10.22 -12.38 -23.26
C ASP A 358 8.99 -11.47 -23.17
N VAL A 359 8.55 -10.90 -24.30
CA VAL A 359 7.32 -10.09 -24.38
C VAL A 359 6.08 -10.93 -24.03
N ALA A 360 6.01 -12.18 -24.48
CA ALA A 360 4.90 -13.07 -24.14
C ALA A 360 4.90 -13.44 -22.65
N ILE A 361 6.06 -13.71 -22.06
CA ILE A 361 6.21 -13.99 -20.62
C ILE A 361 5.78 -12.75 -19.81
N ASP A 362 6.23 -11.57 -20.20
CA ASP A 362 5.86 -10.31 -19.54
C ASP A 362 4.36 -10.07 -19.64
N LYS A 363 3.75 -10.31 -20.81
CA LYS A 363 2.29 -10.18 -21.01
C LYS A 363 1.48 -11.13 -20.12
N LEU A 364 1.99 -12.34 -19.86
CA LEU A 364 1.35 -13.29 -18.94
C LEU A 364 1.40 -12.82 -17.49
N ARG A 365 2.47 -12.11 -17.11
CA ARG A 365 2.67 -11.56 -15.75
C ARG A 365 1.98 -10.22 -15.54
N GLU A 366 1.68 -9.49 -16.63
CA GLU A 366 1.08 -8.17 -16.58
C GLU A 366 -0.33 -8.19 -15.97
N GLN A 367 -0.62 -7.18 -15.14
CA GLN A 367 -1.97 -6.84 -14.72
C GLN A 367 -2.43 -5.54 -15.41
N PRO A 368 -3.41 -5.58 -16.31
CA PRO A 368 -3.86 -4.41 -17.06
C PRO A 368 -4.54 -3.38 -16.14
N LYS A 369 -4.02 -2.15 -16.14
CA LYS A 369 -4.59 -1.04 -15.34
C LYS A 369 -5.77 -0.35 -16.04
N ALA A 370 -5.67 -0.12 -17.36
CA ALA A 370 -6.69 0.58 -18.14
C ALA A 370 -7.90 -0.31 -18.50
N ALA A 371 -9.12 0.25 -18.50
CA ALA A 371 -10.35 -0.49 -18.82
C ALA A 371 -10.35 -1.11 -20.23
N ALA A 372 -9.79 -0.40 -21.23
CA ALA A 372 -9.65 -0.92 -22.59
C ALA A 372 -8.66 -2.09 -22.66
N ALA A 373 -7.54 -2.01 -21.91
CA ALA A 373 -6.57 -3.09 -21.82
C ALA A 373 -7.16 -4.33 -21.13
N LYS A 374 -8.01 -4.15 -20.10
CA LYS A 374 -8.71 -5.25 -19.42
C LYS A 374 -9.61 -6.06 -20.37
N LYS A 375 -10.36 -5.40 -21.25
CA LYS A 375 -11.25 -6.08 -22.22
C LYS A 375 -10.51 -7.01 -23.17
N SER A 376 -9.28 -6.66 -23.54
CA SER A 376 -8.45 -7.44 -24.48
C SER A 376 -7.41 -8.33 -23.80
N ASP A 377 -7.27 -8.25 -22.47
CA ASP A 377 -6.20 -8.92 -21.73
C ASP A 377 -6.27 -10.45 -21.82
N ALA A 378 -7.47 -11.01 -21.64
CA ALA A 378 -7.68 -12.45 -21.73
C ALA A 378 -7.27 -13.00 -23.09
N PHE A 379 -7.65 -12.31 -24.18
CA PHE A 379 -7.25 -12.68 -25.53
C PHE A 379 -5.73 -12.63 -25.70
N HIS A 380 -5.08 -11.53 -25.30
CA HIS A 380 -3.62 -11.40 -25.44
C HIS A 380 -2.85 -12.40 -24.58
N LYS A 381 -3.31 -12.71 -23.36
CA LYS A 381 -2.71 -13.74 -22.51
C LYS A 381 -2.85 -15.13 -23.11
N GLN A 382 -3.99 -15.43 -23.75
CA GLN A 382 -4.15 -16.68 -24.47
C GLN A 382 -3.17 -16.79 -25.65
N GLN A 383 -2.99 -15.73 -26.44
CA GLN A 383 -2.02 -15.73 -27.54
C GLN A 383 -0.58 -15.83 -27.05
N ALA A 384 -0.23 -15.11 -25.99
CA ALA A 384 1.08 -15.20 -25.34
C ALA A 384 1.37 -16.62 -24.84
N LEU A 385 0.39 -17.27 -24.19
CA LEU A 385 0.51 -18.65 -23.74
C LEU A 385 0.68 -19.61 -24.93
N ASN A 386 -0.05 -19.41 -26.01
CA ASN A 386 0.06 -20.24 -27.21
C ASN A 386 1.45 -20.10 -27.86
N LEU A 387 2.01 -18.89 -27.93
CA LEU A 387 3.36 -18.65 -28.42
C LEU A 387 4.39 -19.39 -27.55
N VAL A 388 4.33 -19.24 -26.23
CA VAL A 388 5.23 -19.92 -25.30
C VAL A 388 5.12 -21.44 -25.43
N LYS A 389 3.90 -21.98 -25.50
CA LYS A 389 3.68 -23.43 -25.70
C LYS A 389 4.26 -23.93 -27.03
N ALA A 390 4.10 -23.18 -28.11
CA ALA A 390 4.64 -23.55 -29.42
C ALA A 390 6.18 -23.59 -29.38
N GLN A 391 6.82 -22.60 -28.75
CA GLN A 391 8.28 -22.55 -28.64
C GLN A 391 8.84 -23.67 -27.75
N ILE A 392 8.17 -24.00 -26.65
CA ILE A 392 8.54 -25.15 -25.82
C ILE A 392 8.48 -26.45 -26.63
N LYS A 393 7.42 -26.65 -27.43
CA LYS A 393 7.30 -27.84 -28.29
C LYS A 393 8.42 -27.92 -29.34
N LEU A 394 8.82 -26.79 -29.92
CA LEU A 394 9.93 -26.75 -30.88
C LEU A 394 11.28 -27.08 -30.22
N LEU A 395 11.49 -26.64 -28.97
CA LEU A 395 12.72 -26.94 -28.21
C LEU A 395 12.79 -28.38 -27.70
N VAL A 396 11.66 -28.99 -27.34
CA VAL A 396 11.59 -30.41 -26.93
C VAL A 396 11.80 -31.35 -28.12
N GLY A 397 11.54 -30.88 -29.34
CA GLY A 397 11.74 -31.66 -30.57
C GLY A 397 10.75 -32.82 -30.75
N TYR A 398 11.01 -33.66 -31.75
CA TYR A 398 10.34 -34.95 -31.98
C TYR A 398 11.21 -36.11 -31.49
N ASP A 399 12.03 -35.88 -30.46
CA ASP A 399 12.93 -36.91 -29.98
C ASP A 399 12.10 -38.02 -29.32
N ASN A 400 12.05 -39.18 -30.00
CA ASN A 400 11.73 -40.43 -29.34
C ASN A 400 12.83 -40.68 -28.30
N LEU A 401 12.56 -40.29 -27.06
CA LEU A 401 13.36 -40.69 -25.91
C LEU A 401 13.51 -42.24 -25.95
N PRO A 402 14.74 -42.78 -25.79
CA PRO A 402 14.98 -44.22 -25.84
C PRO A 402 14.28 -45.00 -24.74
#